data_AF-B7UCU6-F1
#
_entry.id   AF-B7UCU6-F1
#
_cell.length_a   1.000
_cell.length_b   1.000
_cell.length_c   1.000
_cell.angle_alpha   90.00
_cell.angle_beta   90.00
_cell.angle_gamma   90.00
#
_symmetry.space_group_name_H-M   'P 1'
#
loop_
_entity.id
_entity.type
_entity.pdbx_description
1 polymer ?
#
loop_
_entity_poly.entity_id
_entity_poly.type
_entity_poly.pdbx_seq_one_letter_code
_entity_poly.pdbx_strand_id
1 'polypeptide(L)'
;MGHFTEEDKATITSLWGKVNVEDAGGETLGRLLVVYPWTQRFFDSFGNLSSASAIMGNPRVKAHGKKVLTSLGDAIKHLDDLKGTFAQLSELHCDKLHVDPENFK
;
A
#
# COMPACT_ATOMS: atom_id res chain seq x y z
N MET A 1 -2.28 8.92 17.25
CA MET A 1 -2.77 9.26 15.89
C MET A 1 -3.65 10.48 16.06
N GLY A 2 -3.44 11.54 15.28
CA GLY A 2 -4.26 12.76 15.40
C GLY A 2 -5.71 12.47 15.02
N HIS A 3 -6.65 13.23 15.58
CA HIS A 3 -8.05 13.17 15.14
C HIS A 3 -8.19 13.95 13.83
N PHE A 4 -8.77 13.31 12.81
CA PHE A 4 -9.18 14.01 11.59
C PHE A 4 -10.40 14.88 11.88
N THR A 5 -10.37 16.12 11.41
CA THR A 5 -11.57 16.96 11.38
C THR A 5 -12.57 16.44 10.35
N GLU A 6 -13.82 16.88 10.42
CA GLU A 6 -14.81 16.52 9.40
C GLU A 6 -14.42 17.04 8.00
N GLU A 7 -13.72 18.17 7.93
CA GLU A 7 -13.17 18.71 6.67
C GLU A 7 -12.06 17.79 6.11
N ASP A 8 -11.18 17.27 6.96
CA ASP A 8 -10.16 16.30 6.56
C ASP A 8 -10.83 15.03 6.01
N LYS A 9 -11.80 14.47 6.74
CA LYS A 9 -12.52 13.26 6.33
C LYS A 9 -13.24 13.44 5.00
N ALA A 10 -13.91 14.57 4.81
CA ALA A 10 -14.60 14.90 3.56
C ALA A 10 -13.60 15.02 2.39
N THR A 11 -12.47 15.68 2.62
CA THR A 11 -11.41 15.86 1.60
C THR A 11 -10.80 14.52 1.20
N ILE A 12 -10.41 13.68 2.19
CA ILE A 12 -9.85 12.35 1.96
C ILE A 12 -10.82 11.48 1.18
N THR A 13 -12.09 11.43 1.60
CA THR A 13 -13.12 10.60 0.97
C THR A 13 -13.41 11.06 -0.47
N SER A 14 -13.51 12.37 -0.69
CA SER A 14 -13.74 12.96 -2.02
C SER A 14 -12.59 12.69 -2.98
N LEU A 15 -11.34 12.79 -2.51
CA LEU A 15 -10.17 12.45 -3.30
C LEU A 15 -10.14 10.94 -3.61
N TRP A 16 -10.37 10.10 -2.61
CA TRP A 16 -10.37 8.64 -2.78
C TRP A 16 -11.40 8.17 -3.79
N GLY A 17 -12.57 8.80 -3.84
CA GLY A 17 -13.62 8.49 -4.84
C GLY A 17 -13.18 8.68 -6.30
N LYS A 18 -12.05 9.35 -6.55
CA LYS A 18 -11.47 9.56 -7.89
C LYS A 18 -10.35 8.57 -8.22
N VAL A 19 -9.90 7.76 -7.26
CA VAL A 19 -8.77 6.85 -7.43
C VAL A 19 -9.21 5.60 -8.18
N ASN A 20 -8.54 5.31 -9.31
CA ASN A 20 -8.61 3.98 -9.90
C ASN A 20 -7.68 3.04 -9.12
N VAL A 21 -8.25 2.21 -8.26
CA VAL A 21 -7.52 1.32 -7.35
C VAL A 21 -6.62 0.32 -8.09
N GLU A 22 -7.02 -0.12 -9.29
CA GLU A 22 -6.23 -1.08 -10.06
C GLU A 22 -4.98 -0.43 -10.65
N ASP A 23 -5.16 0.67 -11.36
CA ASP A 23 -4.06 1.39 -12.01
C ASP A 23 -3.13 2.01 -10.98
N ALA A 24 -3.67 2.78 -10.04
CA ALA A 24 -2.90 3.45 -9.00
C ALA A 24 -2.21 2.45 -8.07
N GLY A 25 -2.81 1.29 -7.83
CA GLY A 25 -2.25 0.27 -6.96
C GLY A 25 -0.99 -0.35 -7.56
N GLY A 26 -1.08 -0.77 -8.82
CA GLY A 26 0.07 -1.29 -9.55
C GLY A 26 1.19 -0.26 -9.70
N GLU A 27 0.84 1.00 -9.99
CA GLU A 27 1.83 2.08 -10.05
C GLU A 27 2.52 2.33 -8.71
N THR A 28 1.76 2.35 -7.61
CA THR A 28 2.29 2.65 -6.27
C THR A 28 3.32 1.60 -5.85
N LEU A 29 2.97 0.32 -5.93
CA LEU A 29 3.92 -0.75 -5.56
C LEU A 29 5.07 -0.83 -6.55
N GLY A 30 4.83 -0.65 -7.85
CA GLY A 30 5.89 -0.63 -8.85
C GLY A 30 6.91 0.48 -8.57
N ARG A 31 6.45 1.70 -8.25
CA ARG A 31 7.32 2.82 -7.88
C ARG A 31 8.10 2.55 -6.59
N LEU A 32 7.48 1.95 -5.57
CA LEU A 32 8.19 1.55 -4.34
C LEU A 32 9.39 0.65 -4.67
N LEU A 33 9.17 -0.40 -5.45
CA LEU A 33 10.20 -1.39 -5.80
C LEU A 33 11.31 -0.81 -6.70
N VAL A 34 10.99 0.21 -7.49
CA VAL A 34 11.97 0.91 -8.35
C VAL A 34 12.79 1.94 -7.57
N VAL A 35 12.12 2.80 -6.79
CA VAL A 35 12.75 3.94 -6.10
C VAL A 35 13.49 3.48 -4.85
N TYR A 36 13.00 2.41 -4.20
CA TYR A 36 13.59 1.84 -3.00
C TYR A 36 13.89 0.34 -3.20
N PRO A 37 14.94 -0.01 -3.98
CA PRO A 37 15.19 -1.39 -4.41
C PRO A 37 15.37 -2.40 -3.28
N TRP A 38 15.79 -1.97 -2.08
CA TRP A 38 15.89 -2.85 -0.92
C TRP A 38 14.55 -3.48 -0.51
N THR A 39 13.43 -2.84 -0.85
CA THR A 39 12.08 -3.37 -0.58
C THR A 39 11.76 -4.62 -1.40
N GLN A 40 12.47 -4.86 -2.51
CA GLN A 40 12.28 -6.05 -3.36
C GLN A 40 12.53 -7.35 -2.59
N ARG A 41 13.31 -7.33 -1.50
CA ARG A 41 13.58 -8.51 -0.66
C ARG A 41 12.31 -9.18 -0.12
N PHE A 42 11.22 -8.44 0.03
CA PHE A 42 9.94 -8.95 0.55
C PHE A 42 9.06 -9.59 -0.55
N PHE A 43 9.51 -9.55 -1.81
CA PHE A 43 8.74 -9.94 -2.99
C PHE A 43 9.50 -10.92 -3.88
N ASP A 44 10.39 -11.74 -3.31
CA ASP A 44 11.18 -12.77 -4.01
C ASP A 44 10.33 -13.70 -4.89
N SER A 45 9.14 -14.06 -4.40
CA SER A 45 8.18 -14.90 -5.10
C SER A 45 7.50 -14.21 -6.30
N PHE A 46 7.74 -12.92 -6.55
CA PHE A 46 7.07 -12.19 -7.64
C PHE A 46 7.76 -12.38 -8.99
N GLY A 47 8.89 -13.11 -9.03
CA GLY A 47 9.61 -13.42 -10.26
C GLY A 47 10.55 -12.29 -10.67
N ASN A 48 10.55 -11.93 -11.96
CA ASN A 48 11.51 -10.95 -12.46
C ASN A 48 11.19 -9.53 -11.96
N LEU A 49 12.11 -8.97 -11.15
CA LEU A 49 12.13 -7.60 -10.66
C LEU A 49 13.44 -6.87 -11.01
N SER A 50 14.19 -7.34 -12.02
CA SER A 50 15.57 -6.91 -12.28
C SER A 50 15.72 -5.52 -12.91
N SER A 51 14.64 -4.91 -13.37
CA SER A 51 14.64 -3.59 -14.01
C SER A 51 13.31 -2.87 -13.79
N ALA A 52 13.29 -1.56 -13.99
CA ALA A 52 12.06 -0.77 -13.86
C ALA A 52 10.95 -1.27 -14.80
N SER A 53 11.28 -1.60 -16.05
CA SER A 53 10.28 -2.14 -17.00
C SER A 53 9.77 -3.52 -16.58
N ALA A 54 10.64 -4.39 -16.06
CA ALA A 54 10.23 -5.69 -15.54
C ALA A 54 9.29 -5.54 -14.33
N ILE A 55 9.62 -4.65 -13.38
CA ILE A 55 8.81 -4.36 -12.19
C ILE A 55 7.44 -3.78 -12.59
N MET A 56 7.43 -2.71 -13.38
CA MET A 56 6.19 -2.01 -13.75
C MET A 56 5.28 -2.86 -14.64
N GLY A 57 5.86 -3.79 -15.41
CA GLY A 57 5.13 -4.78 -16.21
C GLY A 57 4.70 -6.03 -15.45
N ASN A 58 5.17 -6.24 -14.21
CA ASN A 58 4.98 -7.50 -13.50
C ASN A 58 3.51 -7.68 -13.04
N PRO A 59 2.81 -8.74 -13.47
CA PRO A 59 1.40 -8.95 -13.11
C PRO A 59 1.20 -9.20 -11.61
N ARG A 60 2.16 -9.81 -10.91
CA ARG A 60 2.09 -10.02 -9.45
C ARG A 60 2.27 -8.72 -8.68
N VAL A 61 3.15 -7.83 -9.15
CA VAL A 61 3.28 -6.46 -8.59
C VAL A 61 1.96 -5.70 -8.75
N LYS A 62 1.37 -5.70 -9.94
CA LYS A 62 0.07 -5.03 -10.18
C LYS A 62 -1.04 -5.58 -9.28
N ALA A 63 -1.17 -6.90 -9.23
CA ALA A 63 -2.18 -7.55 -8.40
C ALA A 63 -1.98 -7.28 -6.90
N HIS A 64 -0.74 -7.27 -6.41
CA HIS A 64 -0.47 -6.97 -5.00
C HIS A 64 -0.67 -5.49 -4.69
N GLY A 65 -0.24 -4.59 -5.57
CA GLY A 65 -0.46 -3.15 -5.44
C GLY A 65 -1.96 -2.79 -5.34
N LYS A 66 -2.81 -3.46 -6.14
CA LYS A 66 -4.27 -3.37 -6.00
C LYS A 66 -4.75 -3.79 -4.60
N LYS A 67 -4.21 -4.87 -4.03
CA LYS A 67 -4.55 -5.31 -2.66
C LYS A 67 -4.15 -4.28 -1.61
N VAL A 68 -2.96 -3.67 -1.75
CA VAL A 68 -2.48 -2.61 -0.86
C VAL A 68 -3.44 -1.41 -0.87
N LEU A 69 -3.76 -0.87 -2.06
CA LEU A 69 -4.71 0.26 -2.14
C LEU A 69 -6.13 -0.12 -1.72
N THR A 70 -6.58 -1.36 -1.96
CA THR A 70 -7.89 -1.82 -1.46
C THR A 70 -7.93 -1.71 0.07
N SER A 71 -6.87 -2.14 0.76
CA SER A 71 -6.78 -2.02 2.22
C SER A 71 -6.76 -0.58 2.71
N LEU A 72 -6.10 0.34 1.99
CA LEU A 72 -6.16 1.78 2.30
C LEU A 72 -7.57 2.35 2.07
N GLY A 73 -8.28 1.87 1.04
CA GLY A 73 -9.68 2.21 0.81
C GLY A 73 -10.61 1.76 1.92
N ASP A 74 -10.34 0.61 2.54
CA ASP A 74 -11.07 0.16 3.73
C ASP A 74 -10.77 1.05 4.94
N ALA A 75 -9.52 1.45 5.14
CA ALA A 75 -9.14 2.39 6.19
C ALA A 75 -9.83 3.76 6.07
N ILE A 76 -10.07 4.24 4.84
CA ILE A 76 -10.81 5.49 4.59
C ILE A 76 -12.28 5.39 5.03
N LYS A 77 -12.86 4.18 5.08
CA LYS A 77 -14.21 3.96 5.63
C LYS A 77 -14.21 3.95 7.18
N HIS A 78 -13.03 3.89 7.80
CA HIS A 78 -12.83 3.75 9.24
C HIS A 78 -11.82 4.78 9.78
N LEU A 79 -11.89 6.03 9.29
CA LEU A 79 -10.93 7.09 9.65
C LEU A 79 -10.87 7.40 11.16
N ASP A 80 -11.93 7.07 11.91
CA ASP A 80 -11.97 7.21 13.37
C ASP A 80 -11.31 6.03 14.13
N ASP A 81 -11.08 4.90 13.46
CA ASP A 81 -10.44 3.71 14.05
C ASP A 81 -9.45 3.03 13.09
N LEU A 82 -8.42 3.77 12.70
CA LEU A 82 -7.34 3.24 11.87
C LEU A 82 -6.54 2.16 12.60
N LYS A 83 -6.36 2.28 13.93
CA LYS A 83 -5.61 1.31 14.73
C LYS A 83 -6.31 -0.05 14.76
N GLY A 84 -7.61 -0.07 15.02
CA GLY A 84 -8.40 -1.30 14.97
C GLY A 84 -8.43 -1.90 13.56
N THR A 85 -8.66 -1.05 12.55
CA THR A 85 -8.71 -1.48 11.14
C THR A 85 -7.42 -2.16 10.67
N PHE A 86 -6.26 -1.64 11.06
CA PHE A 86 -4.96 -2.18 10.65
C PHE A 86 -4.35 -3.21 11.62
N ALA A 87 -5.01 -3.57 12.71
CA ALA A 87 -4.40 -4.41 13.76
C ALA A 87 -3.82 -5.74 13.22
N GLN A 88 -4.59 -6.46 12.39
CA GLN A 88 -4.12 -7.72 11.79
C GLN A 88 -2.99 -7.52 10.78
N LEU A 89 -3.03 -6.41 10.02
CA LEU A 89 -1.96 -6.07 9.08
C LEU A 89 -0.69 -5.64 9.81
N SER A 90 -0.82 -4.97 10.95
CA SER A 90 0.28 -4.61 11.83
C SER A 90 1.00 -5.87 12.33
N GLU A 91 0.27 -6.86 12.85
CA GLU A 91 0.84 -8.14 13.28
C GLU A 91 1.53 -8.86 12.11
N LEU A 92 0.87 -8.94 10.95
CA LEU A 92 1.43 -9.58 9.76
C LEU A 92 2.77 -8.94 9.37
N HIS A 93 2.79 -7.61 9.22
CA HIS A 93 3.97 -6.93 8.68
C HIS A 93 5.11 -6.84 9.71
N CYS A 94 4.79 -6.72 10.99
CA CYS A 94 5.78 -6.66 12.06
C CYS A 94 6.30 -8.06 12.40
N ASP A 95 5.43 -8.98 12.83
CA ASP A 95 5.84 -10.20 13.52
C ASP A 95 6.14 -11.36 12.56
N LYS A 96 5.56 -11.34 11.35
CA LYS A 96 5.76 -12.39 10.35
C LYS A 96 6.71 -11.94 9.24
N LEU A 97 6.46 -10.77 8.68
CA LEU A 97 7.24 -10.26 7.55
C LEU A 97 8.46 -9.44 7.97
N HIS A 98 8.53 -9.00 9.23
CA HIS A 98 9.65 -8.23 9.77
C HIS A 98 10.00 -7.00 8.92
N VAL A 99 8.97 -6.30 8.45
CA VAL A 99 9.14 -5.06 7.67
C VAL A 99 9.51 -3.93 8.62
N ASP A 100 10.68 -3.32 8.38
CA ASP A 100 11.10 -2.15 9.13
C ASP A 100 10.08 -1.01 8.94
N PRO A 101 9.60 -0.37 10.03
CA PRO A 101 8.58 0.67 9.96
C PRO A 101 8.90 1.84 9.03
N GLU A 102 10.18 2.13 8.76
CA GLU A 102 10.57 3.20 7.84
C GLU A 102 10.04 2.95 6.41
N ASN A 103 9.77 1.69 6.03
CA ASN A 103 9.22 1.37 4.70
C ASN A 103 7.71 1.66 4.57
N PHE A 104 7.01 2.08 5.64
CA PHE A 104 5.61 2.53 5.59
C PHE A 104 5.45 4.04 5.42
N LYS A 105 6.55 4.80 5.53
CA LYS A 105 6.56 6.26 5.49
C LYS A 105 6.72 6.78 4.06
#